data_AF-A0A650CGR9-F1
#
_entry.id   AF-A0A650CGR9-F1
#
_cell.length_a   1.000
_cell.length_b   1.000
_cell.length_c   1.000
_cell.angle_alpha   90.00
_cell.angle_beta   90.00
_cell.angle_gamma   90.00
#
_symmetry.space_group_name_H-M   'P 1'
#
loop_
_entity.id
_entity.type
_entity.pdbx_description
1 polymer ?
#
loop_
_entity_poly.entity_id
_entity_poly.type
_entity_poly.pdbx_seq_one_letter_code
_entity_poly.pdbx_strand_id
1 'polypeptide(L)' 'MSIRIRGSNAYGHSGWFTVYCRICNRKLKIGTDLVYKCPKCEKKYNAFFCEADARGLKWKCPYCSTELVPVI' A
#
# COMPACT_ATOMS: atom_id res chain seq x y z
N MET A 1 -33.38 -16.44 -14.46
CA MET A 1 -32.12 -17.19 -14.49
C MET A 1 -30.99 -16.20 -14.23
N SER A 2 -30.45 -16.15 -13.00
CA SER A 2 -29.41 -15.21 -12.61
C SER A 2 -28.08 -15.62 -13.23
N ILE A 3 -27.55 -14.79 -14.14
CA ILE A 3 -26.22 -14.98 -14.73
C ILE A 3 -25.19 -14.72 -13.61
N ARG A 4 -24.74 -15.81 -12.99
CA ARG A 4 -23.64 -15.77 -12.03
C ARG A 4 -22.37 -15.63 -12.84
N ILE A 5 -21.78 -14.44 -12.81
CA ILE A 5 -20.49 -14.10 -13.45
C ILE A 5 -19.39 -14.92 -12.75
N ARG A 6 -19.27 -16.20 -13.11
CA ARG A 6 -18.20 -17.09 -12.64
C ARG A 6 -16.93 -16.69 -13.38
N GLY A 7 -16.14 -15.79 -12.80
CA GLY A 7 -14.85 -15.38 -13.36
C GLY A 7 -14.26 -14.10 -12.76
N SER A 8 -15.09 -13.17 -12.26
CA SER A 8 -14.59 -11.89 -11.73
C SER A 8 -13.80 -11.98 -10.42
N ASN A 9 -13.83 -13.14 -9.74
CA ASN A 9 -13.09 -13.39 -8.50
C ASN A 9 -11.86 -14.28 -8.70
N ALA A 10 -11.34 -14.41 -9.93
CA ALA A 10 -10.06 -15.06 -10.14
C ALA A 10 -8.98 -14.25 -9.39
N TYR A 11 -8.30 -14.90 -8.44
CA TYR A 11 -7.20 -14.40 -7.59
C TYR A 11 -5.98 -13.82 -8.38
N GLY A 12 -6.09 -13.65 -9.70
CA GLY A 12 -5.07 -13.17 -10.62
C GLY A 12 -5.24 -11.71 -11.09
N HIS A 13 -6.29 -11.00 -10.69
CA HIS A 13 -6.43 -9.54 -10.94
C HIS A 13 -5.66 -8.66 -9.94
N SER A 14 -4.67 -9.21 -9.23
CA SER A 14 -3.74 -8.50 -8.33
C SER A 14 -2.66 -7.69 -9.08
N GLY A 15 -2.82 -7.46 -10.39
CA GLY A 15 -1.86 -6.76 -11.23
C GLY A 15 -1.83 -5.23 -11.06
N TRP A 16 -2.82 -4.62 -10.38
CA TRP A 16 -3.00 -3.16 -10.41
C TRP A 16 -2.64 -2.39 -9.14
N PHE A 17 -2.32 -3.05 -8.03
CA PHE A 17 -1.97 -2.34 -6.79
C PHE A 17 -0.48 -2.42 -6.47
N THR A 18 0.37 -2.24 -7.48
CA THR A 18 1.82 -2.13 -7.29
C THR A 18 2.15 -0.68 -6.96
N VAL A 19 2.61 -0.42 -5.73
CA VAL A 19 3.06 0.91 -5.29
C VAL A 19 4.56 0.92 -5.07
N TYR A 20 5.15 2.11 -5.01
CA TYR A 20 6.57 2.27 -4.73
C TYR A 20 6.74 2.87 -3.35
N CYS A 21 7.70 2.35 -2.58
CA CYS A 21 8.11 3.02 -1.36
C CYS A 21 8.70 4.39 -1.71
N ARG A 22 8.27 5.47 -1.05
CA ARG A 22 8.77 6.81 -1.34
C ARG A 22 10.25 7.01 -0.95
N ILE A 23 10.77 6.20 -0.03
CA ILE A 23 12.14 6.33 0.48
C ILE A 23 13.11 5.48 -0.32
N CYS A 24 12.89 4.16 -0.34
CA CYS A 24 13.79 3.23 -1.03
C CYS A 24 13.42 2.96 -2.50
N ASN A 25 12.31 3.53 -2.99
CA ASN A 25 11.80 3.32 -4.35
C ASN A 25 11.56 1.84 -4.72
N ARG A 26 11.41 0.97 -3.72
CA ARG A 26 11.13 -0.45 -3.89
C ARG A 26 9.70 -0.67 -4.35
N LYS A 27 9.51 -1.57 -5.31
CA LYS A 27 8.19 -2.06 -5.73
C LYS A 27 7.56 -2.89 -4.60
N LEU A 28 6.35 -2.51 -4.21
CA LEU A 28 5.54 -3.15 -3.17
C LEU A 28 4.20 -3.55 -3.80
N LYS A 29 3.75 -4.79 -3.57
CA LYS A 29 2.44 -5.25 -4.02
C LYS A 29 1.46 -5.19 -2.86
N ILE A 30 0.47 -4.30 -2.93
CA ILE A 30 -0.60 -4.21 -1.93
C ILE A 30 -1.39 -5.53 -1.93
N GLY A 31 -1.54 -6.13 -0.76
CA GLY A 31 -2.21 -7.43 -0.56
C GLY A 31 -1.26 -8.64 -0.57
N THR A 32 0.02 -8.47 -0.89
CA THR A 32 1.05 -9.53 -0.76
C THR A 32 2.19 -9.09 0.16
N ASP A 33 2.63 -7.84 0.02
CA ASP A 33 3.66 -7.24 0.85
C ASP A 33 3.03 -6.41 1.98
N LEU A 34 3.75 -6.30 3.10
CA LEU A 34 3.42 -5.39 4.18
C LEU A 34 3.70 -3.94 3.75
N VAL A 35 2.64 -3.24 3.38
CA VAL A 35 2.68 -1.84 2.93
C VAL A 35 2.09 -0.93 3.99
N TYR A 36 2.80 0.15 4.30
CA TYR A 36 2.33 1.19 5.20
C TYR A 36 2.00 2.45 4.44
N LYS A 37 0.92 3.12 4.81
CA LYS A 37 0.53 4.38 4.20
C LYS A 37 0.29 5.45 5.25
N CYS A 38 0.50 6.71 4.85
CA CYS A 38 0.04 7.84 5.65
C CYS A 38 -1.36 8.27 5.19
N PRO A 39 -2.39 8.26 6.06
CA PRO A 39 -3.77 8.59 5.67
C PRO A 39 -3.93 10.04 5.19
N LYS A 40 -3.07 10.96 5.64
CA LYS A 40 -3.08 12.37 5.22
C LYS A 40 -2.26 12.64 3.96
N CYS A 41 -1.15 11.92 3.78
CA CYS A 41 -0.17 12.19 2.72
C CYS A 41 -0.33 11.26 1.50
N GLU A 42 -1.13 10.19 1.59
CA GLU A 42 -1.44 9.30 0.47
C GLU A 42 -1.89 10.10 -0.76
N LYS A 43 -2.92 10.94 -0.61
CA LYS A 43 -3.50 11.72 -1.73
C LYS A 43 -2.57 12.76 -2.35
N LYS A 44 -1.57 13.27 -1.61
CA LYS A 44 -0.67 14.33 -2.10
C LYS A 44 0.64 13.79 -2.65
N TYR A 45 1.19 12.73 -2.05
CA TYR A 45 2.56 12.29 -2.32
C TYR A 45 2.67 10.81 -2.69
N ASN A 46 1.56 10.07 -2.77
CA ASN A 46 1.57 8.61 -2.84
C ASN A 46 2.51 8.03 -1.77
N ALA A 47 2.32 8.51 -0.54
CA ALA A 47 3.18 8.19 0.60
C ALA A 47 2.94 6.76 1.08
N PHE A 48 3.49 5.80 0.33
CA PHE A 48 3.60 4.40 0.67
C PHE A 48 5.02 4.12 1.18
N PHE A 49 5.13 3.29 2.19
CA PHE A 49 6.37 2.90 2.85
C PHE A 49 6.43 1.39 3.00
N CYS A 50 7.62 0.83 2.82
CA CYS A 50 7.85 -0.57 3.15
C CYS A 50 7.98 -0.72 4.68
N GLU A 51 7.85 -1.94 5.18
CA GLU A 51 8.02 -2.25 6.61
C GLU A 51 9.37 -1.76 7.17
N ALA A 52 10.47 -1.95 6.44
CA ALA A 52 11.80 -1.54 6.89
C ALA A 52 11.88 -0.01 7.09
N ASP A 53 11.38 0.76 6.12
CA ASP A 53 11.34 2.22 6.20
C ASP A 53 10.34 2.69 7.26
N ALA A 54 9.18 2.05 7.38
CA ALA A 54 8.19 2.35 8.41
C ALA A 54 8.78 2.12 9.82
N ARG A 55 9.53 1.05 10.03
CA ARG A 55 10.24 0.76 11.28
C ARG A 55 11.33 1.79 11.57
N GLY A 56 12.12 2.16 10.56
CA GLY A 56 13.14 3.22 10.68
C GLY A 56 12.54 4.58 11.05
N LEU A 57 11.38 4.89 10.49
CA LEU A 57 10.60 6.08 10.80
C LEU A 57 9.79 5.98 12.10
N LYS A 58 9.92 4.90 12.86
CA LYS A 58 9.14 4.62 14.07
C LYS A 58 7.63 4.77 13.84
N TRP A 59 7.15 4.30 12.70
CA TRP A 59 5.74 4.34 12.32
C TRP A 59 5.19 5.75 12.15
N LYS A 60 6.05 6.75 11.88
CA LYS A 60 5.64 8.14 11.65
C LYS A 60 5.89 8.56 10.21
N CYS A 61 4.95 9.28 9.63
CA CYS A 61 5.12 9.85 8.30
C CYS A 61 6.17 10.98 8.34
N PRO A 62 7.16 10.98 7.44
CA PRO A 62 8.21 12.02 7.40
C PRO A 62 7.69 13.40 7.01
N TYR A 63 6.48 13.49 6.44
CA TYR A 63 5.91 14.75 5.95
C TYR A 63 5.00 15.45 6.96
N CYS A 64 4.29 14.69 7.80
CA CYS A 64 3.24 15.23 8.67
C CYS A 64 3.27 14.65 10.09
N SER A 65 4.28 13.84 10.42
CA SER A 65 4.45 13.17 11.72
C SER A 65 3.26 12.33 12.18
N THR A 66 2.31 12.05 11.29
CA THR A 66 1.13 11.23 11.57
C THR A 66 1.53 9.76 11.56
N GLU A 67 0.87 8.96 12.39
CA GLU A 67 1.12 7.53 12.44
C GLU A 67 0.78 6.84 11.11
N LEU A 68 1.65 5.92 10.71
CA LEU A 68 1.53 5.11 9.52
C LEU A 68 0.55 3.97 9.78
N VAL A 69 -0.40 3.79 8.86
CA VAL A 69 -1.43 2.75 8.95
C VAL A 69 -1.09 1.64 7.94
N PRO A 70 -1.13 0.36 8.33
CA PRO A 70 -0.97 -0.74 7.37
C PRO A 70 -2.09 -0.72 6.32
N VAL A 71 -1.71 -0.93 5.07
CA VAL A 71 -2.64 -1.25 3.98
C VAL A 71 -2.79 -2.76 3.95
N ILE A 72 -3.91 -3.25 4.48
CA ILE A 72 -4.37 -4.64 4.36
C ILE A 72 -5.17 -4.83 3.08
#